data_AF-A0A7T0BYQ7-F1
#
_entry.id   AF-A0A7T0BYQ7-F1
#
_cell.length_a   1.000
_cell.length_b   1.000
_cell.length_c   1.000
_cell.angle_alpha   90.00
_cell.angle_beta   90.00
_cell.angle_gamma   90.00
#
_symmetry.space_group_name_H-M   'P 1'
#
loop_
_entity.id
_entity.type
_entity.pdbx_description
1 polymer ?
#
loop_
_entity_poly.entity_id
_entity_poly.type
_entity_poly.pdbx_seq_one_letter_code
_entity_poly.pdbx_strand_id
1 'polypeptide(L)' 'MNLEINEISGVKVINIIEENAQAIETMVNKAIEEIKVQNKILVDVQTTEDNIFLIFGNKRA' A
#
# COMPACT_ATOMS: atom_id res chain seq x y z
N MET A 1 18.02 -5.20 1.45
CA MET A 1 17.10 -5.22 0.31
C MET A 1 17.41 -4.02 -0.55
N ASN A 2 17.90 -4.23 -1.77
CA ASN A 2 18.12 -3.16 -2.73
C ASN A 2 16.89 -3.11 -3.65
N LEU A 3 15.90 -2.30 -3.27
CA LEU A 3 14.71 -2.10 -4.09
C LEU A 3 15.07 -1.05 -5.14
N GLU A 4 15.43 -1.50 -6.35
CA GLU A 4 15.63 -0.62 -7.52
C GLU A 4 14.28 -0.05 -7.98
N ILE A 5 13.74 0.89 -7.21
CA ILE A 5 12.53 1.64 -7.55
C ILE A 5 12.95 2.86 -8.35
N ASN A 6 12.55 2.93 -9.62
CA ASN A 6 12.89 4.07 -10.48
C ASN A 6 11.96 5.28 -10.24
N GLU A 7 10.71 5.07 -9.80
CA GLU A 7 9.73 6.15 -9.65
C GLU A 7 8.55 5.73 -8.76
N ILE A 8 8.12 6.62 -7.86
CA ILE A 8 6.86 6.48 -7.13
C ILE A 8 5.71 6.72 -8.11
N SER A 9 4.84 5.73 -8.28
CA SER A 9 3.75 5.76 -9.25
C SER A 9 2.37 6.01 -8.65
N GLY A 10 2.27 6.05 -7.30
CA GLY A 10 1.03 6.46 -6.64
C GLY A 10 0.99 6.16 -5.16
N VAL A 11 -0.10 6.62 -4.53
CA VAL A 11 -0.41 6.42 -3.11
C VAL A 11 -1.85 5.95 -2.99
N LYS A 12 -2.10 4.91 -2.18
CA LYS A 12 -3.44 4.49 -1.75
C LYS A 12 -3.57 4.84 -0.27
N VAL A 13 -4.63 5.56 0.07
CA VAL A 13 -4.96 5.91 1.45
C VAL A 13 -6.12 5.02 1.90
N ILE A 14 -5.96 4.42 3.07
CA ILE A 14 -6.97 3.58 3.72
C ILE A 14 -7.30 4.24 5.04
N ASN A 15 -8.54 4.68 5.22
CA ASN A 15 -9.03 5.14 6.50
C ASN A 15 -9.33 3.92 7.38
N ILE A 16 -8.87 3.98 8.63
CA ILE A 16 -8.99 2.91 9.63
C ILE A 16 -9.69 3.39 10.90
N ILE A 17 -10.35 4.55 10.86
CA ILE A 17 -11.02 5.12 12.02
C ILE A 17 -12.12 4.16 12.48
N GLU A 18 -12.16 3.88 13.78
CA GLU A 18 -13.13 2.97 14.40
C GLU A 18 -13.11 1.51 13.87
N GLU A 19 -12.13 1.15 13.04
CA GLU A 19 -11.98 -0.20 12.52
C GLU A 19 -11.19 -1.09 13.49
N ASN A 20 -11.56 -2.36 13.57
CA ASN A 20 -10.80 -3.34 14.35
C ASN A 20 -9.62 -3.90 13.54
N ALA A 21 -8.66 -4.51 14.23
CA ALA A 21 -7.44 -5.04 13.59
C ALA A 21 -7.70 -6.01 12.43
N GLN A 22 -8.73 -6.86 12.54
CA GLN A 22 -9.07 -7.84 11.51
C GLN A 22 -9.66 -7.16 10.25
N ALA A 23 -10.50 -6.14 10.45
CA ALA A 23 -11.05 -5.34 9.37
C ALA A 23 -9.92 -4.57 8.64
N ILE A 24 -9.03 -3.94 9.40
CA ILE A 24 -7.85 -3.24 8.87
C ILE A 24 -6.98 -4.19 8.03
N GLU A 25 -6.66 -5.37 8.56
CA GLU A 25 -5.86 -6.37 7.83
C GLU A 25 -6.53 -6.77 6.51
N THR A 26 -7.85 -7.00 6.53
CA THR A 26 -8.62 -7.35 5.34
C THR A 26 -8.58 -6.23 4.30
N MET A 27 -8.75 -4.97 4.73
CA MET A 27 -8.71 -3.79 3.86
C MET A 27 -7.34 -3.58 3.22
N VAL A 28 -6.27 -3.70 4.02
CA VAL A 28 -4.89 -3.56 3.54
C VAL A 28 -4.54 -4.67 2.56
N ASN A 29 -4.86 -5.92 2.89
CA ASN A 29 -4.59 -7.06 2.00
C ASN A 29 -5.29 -6.91 0.66
N LYS A 30 -6.58 -6.53 0.67
CA LYS A 30 -7.33 -6.25 -0.56
C LYS A 30 -6.70 -5.12 -1.38
N ALA A 31 -6.28 -4.03 -0.72
CA ALA A 31 -5.62 -2.92 -1.41
C ALA A 31 -4.28 -3.33 -2.04
N ILE A 32 -3.50 -4.19 -1.38
CA ILE A 32 -2.25 -4.73 -1.93
C ILE A 32 -2.53 -5.64 -3.14
N GLU A 33 -3.55 -6.50 -3.06
CA GLU A 33 -3.96 -7.36 -4.18
C GLU A 33 -4.37 -6.56 -5.42
N GLU A 34 -5.20 -5.52 -5.23
CA GLU A 34 -5.63 -4.58 -6.29
C GLU A 34 -4.45 -3.91 -7.02
N ILE A 35 -3.30 -3.83 -6.37
CA ILE A 35 -2.14 -3.09 -6.86
C ILE A 35 -1.10 -4.03 -7.47
N LYS A 36 -0.98 -5.25 -6.96
CA LYS A 36 -0.22 -6.34 -7.60
C LYS A 36 -0.73 -6.62 -9.01
N VAL A 37 -2.06 -6.62 -9.24
CA VAL A 37 -2.63 -6.79 -10.60
C VAL A 37 -2.29 -5.64 -11.56
N GLN A 38 -1.81 -4.50 -11.06
CA GLN A 38 -1.37 -3.36 -11.88
C GLN A 38 0.15 -3.38 -12.19
N ASN A 39 0.84 -4.49 -11.92
CA ASN A 39 2.29 -4.63 -12.06
C ASN A 39 3.10 -3.58 -11.26
N LYS A 40 2.51 -3.09 -10.16
CA LYS A 40 3.12 -2.17 -9.21
C LYS A 40 3.65 -2.93 -8.01
N ILE A 41 4.65 -2.36 -7.34
CA ILE A 41 5.21 -2.88 -6.10
C ILE A 41 4.92 -1.93 -4.95
N LEU A 42 4.66 -2.49 -3.77
CA LEU A 42 4.62 -1.73 -2.53
C LEU A 42 6.06 -1.30 -2.19
N VAL A 43 6.24 0.00 -2.07
CA VAL A 43 7.54 0.63 -1.80
C VAL A 43 7.67 0.91 -0.31
N ASP A 44 6.61 1.46 0.28
CA ASP A 44 6.61 1.90 1.67
C ASP A 44 5.20 1.89 2.24
N VAL A 45 5.11 1.83 3.56
CA VAL A 45 3.88 1.91 4.33
C VAL A 45 4.07 2.93 5.44
N GLN A 46 3.24 3.96 5.44
CA GLN A 46 3.22 4.97 6.49
C GLN A 46 1.87 4.91 7.21
N THR A 47 1.86 5.18 8.50
CA THR A 47 0.64 5.15 9.32
C THR A 47 0.47 6.43 10.11
N THR A 48 -0.79 6.77 10.35
CA THR A 48 -1.25 7.78 11.30
C THR A 48 -2.28 7.12 12.21
N GLU A 49 -2.85 7.88 13.15
CA GLU A 49 -3.93 7.38 14.02
C GLU A 49 -5.12 6.84 13.20
N ASP A 50 -5.52 7.56 12.15
CA ASP A 50 -6.74 7.27 11.41
C ASP A 50 -6.51 6.68 10.02
N ASN A 51 -5.27 6.65 9.53
CA ASN A 51 -5.00 6.27 8.13
C ASN A 51 -3.74 5.44 7.96
N ILE A 52 -3.80 4.55 6.97
CA ILE A 52 -2.66 3.84 6.39
C ILE A 52 -2.43 4.35 4.97
N PHE A 53 -1.19 4.75 4.70
CA PHE A 53 -0.73 5.18 3.40
C PHE A 53 0.13 4.06 2.82
N LEU A 54 -0.34 3.48 1.72
CA LEU A 54 0.44 2.53 0.95
C LEU A 54 1.05 3.27 -0.24
N ILE A 55 2.38 3.28 -0.32
CA ILE A 55 3.13 3.98 -1.37
C ILE A 55 3.62 2.96 -2.38
N PHE A 56 3.42 3.23 -3.67
CA PHE A 56 3.72 2.29 -4.74
C PHE A 56 4.66 2.86 -5.77
N GLY A 57 5.41 1.96 -6.39
CA GLY A 57 6.29 2.25 -7.51
C GLY A 57 6.07 1.25 -8.64
N ASN A 58 6.56 1.60 -9.82
CA ASN A 58 6.55 0.69 -10.95
C ASN A 58 7.64 -0.36 -10.77
N LYS A 59 7.31 -1.63 -11.03
CA LYS A 59 8.32 -2.69 -11.08
C LYS A 59 9.17 -2.49 -12.33
N ARG A 60 10.50 -2.47 -12.19
CA ARG A 60 11.41 -2.49 -13.34
C ARG A 60 11.21 -3.81 -14.10
N ALA A 61 11.00 -3.72 -15.42
CA ALA A 61 10.94 -4.88 -16.31
C ALA A 61 12.30 -5.57 -16.41
#